data_AF-A0A372RET8-F1
#
_entry.id   AF-A0A372RET8-F1
#
_cell.length_a   1.000
_cell.length_b   1.000
_cell.length_c   1.000
_cell.angle_alpha   90.00
_cell.angle_beta   90.00
_cell.angle_gamma   90.00
#
_symmetry.space_group_name_H-M   'P 1'
#
loop_
_entity.id
_entity.type
_entity.pdbx_description
1 polymer ?
#
loop_
_entity_poly.entity_id
_entity_poly.type
_entity_poly.pdbx_seq_one_letter_code
_entity_poly.pdbx_strand_id
1 'polypeptide(L)'
;MTTKLQHESITMGTLDVIKLPLGYSTGYPPVLGKCDHCHEVLNEQEQCQILICGHGYHANCYASLDFRCRHCLEYLKKGIQKNVDSFLNRLNSSMNEIL
;
A
#
# COMPACT_ATOMS: atom_id res chain seq x y z
N MET A 1 -14.43 -1.55 -34.82
CA MET A 1 -13.01 -1.15 -34.84
C MET A 1 -12.54 -1.11 -33.40
N THR A 2 -11.78 -2.12 -32.98
CA THR A 2 -11.31 -2.32 -31.60
C THR A 2 -10.11 -1.43 -31.31
N THR A 3 -10.25 -0.47 -30.39
CA THR A 3 -9.15 0.35 -29.89
C THR A 3 -8.27 -0.53 -28.99
N LYS A 4 -7.05 -0.83 -29.45
CA LYS A 4 -6.03 -1.49 -28.63
C LYS A 4 -5.55 -0.49 -27.58
N LEU A 5 -5.84 -0.74 -26.31
CA LEU A 5 -5.16 -0.07 -25.20
C LEU A 5 -3.72 -0.61 -25.16
N GLN A 6 -2.76 0.19 -25.64
CA GLN A 6 -1.34 -0.12 -25.51
C GLN A 6 -0.98 0.00 -24.03
N HIS A 7 -0.76 -1.15 -23.40
CA HIS A 7 -0.24 -1.24 -22.05
C HIS A 7 1.28 -1.02 -22.13
N GLU A 8 1.71 0.24 -22.09
CA GLU A 8 3.13 0.56 -21.96
C GLU A 8 3.61 0.19 -20.57
N SER A 9 4.53 -0.77 -20.52
CA SER A 9 5.22 -1.16 -19.29
C SER A 9 6.23 -0.06 -18.96
N ILE A 10 5.92 0.77 -17.96
CA ILE A 10 6.83 1.83 -17.51
C ILE A 10 8.06 1.17 -16.86
N THR A 11 9.21 1.27 -17.50
CA THR A 11 10.49 0.88 -16.92
C THR A 11 10.89 1.87 -15.82
N MET A 12 11.00 1.36 -14.59
CA MET A 12 11.37 2.11 -13.39
C MET A 12 12.81 2.63 -13.48
N GLY A 13 12.98 3.90 -13.85
CA GLY A 13 14.22 4.64 -13.57
C GLY A 13 14.40 4.94 -12.07
N THR A 14 15.46 5.67 -11.71
CA THR A 14 15.69 6.19 -10.34
C THR A 14 14.65 7.25 -9.97
N LEU A 15 13.49 6.80 -9.49
CA LEU A 15 12.46 7.66 -8.90
C LEU A 15 12.70 7.77 -7.39
N ASP A 16 12.67 9.01 -6.89
CA ASP A 16 12.61 9.29 -5.47
C ASP A 16 11.33 8.64 -4.90
N VAL A 17 11.48 7.80 -3.88
CA VAL A 17 10.41 6.99 -3.28
C VAL A 17 9.23 7.86 -2.83
N ILE A 18 9.48 9.14 -2.55
CA ILE A 18 8.46 10.15 -2.19
C ILE A 18 7.41 10.37 -3.29
N LYS A 19 7.72 10.04 -4.55
CA LYS A 19 6.80 10.23 -5.69
C LYS A 19 5.92 9.01 -5.97
N LEU A 20 6.16 7.87 -5.32
CA LEU A 20 5.39 6.65 -5.56
C LEU A 20 4.13 6.60 -4.69
N PRO A 21 3.04 6.01 -5.18
CA PRO A 21 1.89 5.66 -4.35
C PRO A 21 2.31 4.86 -3.12
N LEU A 22 1.64 5.09 -1.99
CA LEU A 22 1.97 4.46 -0.70
C LEU A 22 2.08 2.92 -0.78
N GLY A 23 1.34 2.27 -1.68
CA GLY A 23 1.39 0.82 -1.85
C GLY A 23 2.78 0.30 -2.17
N TYR A 24 3.61 1.09 -2.87
CA TYR A 24 5.00 0.73 -3.20
C TYR A 24 5.96 0.81 -2.02
N SER A 25 5.59 1.53 -0.95
CA SER A 25 6.36 1.58 0.30
C SER A 25 6.06 0.39 1.22
N THR A 26 5.03 -0.40 0.90
CA THR A 26 4.68 -1.59 1.68
C THR A 26 5.49 -2.81 1.22
N GLY A 27 5.55 -3.86 2.04
CA GLY A 27 6.10 -5.16 1.61
C GLY A 27 5.24 -5.91 0.59
N TYR A 28 4.11 -5.33 0.16
CA TYR A 28 3.16 -5.90 -0.79
C TYR A 28 2.88 -4.88 -1.91
N PRO A 29 3.74 -4.79 -2.94
CA PRO A 29 3.53 -3.87 -4.05
C PRO A 29 2.20 -4.14 -4.76
N PRO A 30 1.52 -3.10 -5.30
CA PRO A 30 0.30 -3.29 -6.06
C PRO A 30 0.47 -4.23 -7.25
N VAL A 31 -0.49 -5.15 -7.44
CA VAL A 31 -0.49 -6.10 -8.54
C VAL A 31 -1.49 -5.67 -9.61
N LEU A 32 -1.00 -5.44 -10.83
CA LEU A 32 -1.83 -5.04 -11.96
C LEU A 32 -2.87 -6.12 -12.29
N GLY A 33 -4.13 -5.70 -12.40
CA GLY A 33 -5.23 -6.56 -12.86
C GLY A 33 -5.66 -7.65 -11.88
N LYS A 34 -5.19 -7.64 -10.62
CA LYS A 34 -5.60 -8.62 -9.59
C LYS A 34 -6.08 -7.93 -8.33
N CYS A 35 -7.02 -8.56 -7.65
CA CYS A 35 -7.49 -8.11 -6.36
C CYS A 35 -6.45 -8.38 -5.28
N ASP A 36 -6.09 -7.35 -4.51
CA ASP A 36 -5.16 -7.41 -3.39
C ASP A 36 -5.72 -8.11 -2.14
N HIS A 37 -6.98 -8.58 -2.20
CA HIS A 37 -7.63 -9.35 -1.14
C HIS A 37 -7.80 -10.83 -1.50
N CYS A 38 -8.50 -11.16 -2.58
CA CYS A 38 -8.80 -12.55 -2.98
C CYS A 38 -7.85 -13.09 -4.06
N HIS A 39 -6.99 -12.25 -4.65
CA HIS A 39 -6.02 -12.59 -5.70
C HIS A 39 -6.60 -13.02 -7.05
N GLU A 40 -7.92 -12.98 -7.20
CA GLU A 40 -8.62 -13.16 -8.46
C GLU A 40 -8.48 -11.92 -9.36
N VAL A 41 -8.74 -12.11 -10.66
CA VAL A 41 -8.63 -11.06 -11.68
C VAL A 41 -9.65 -9.95 -11.41
N LEU A 42 -9.20 -8.69 -11.48
CA LEU A 42 -10.10 -7.54 -11.55
C LEU A 42 -10.64 -7.49 -12.98
N ASN A 43 -11.88 -7.93 -13.16
CA ASN A 43 -12.55 -7.86 -14.45
C ASN A 43 -13.30 -6.52 -14.58
N GLU A 44 -13.43 -6.03 -15.82
CA GLU A 44 -14.10 -4.74 -16.09
C GLU A 44 -15.63 -4.82 -15.91
N GLN A 45 -16.19 -6.03 -15.85
CA GLN A 45 -17.63 -6.25 -15.71
C GLN A 45 -18.10 -6.18 -14.25
N GLU A 46 -17.22 -6.53 -13.29
CA GLU A 46 -17.45 -6.37 -11.87
C GLU A 46 -17.02 -4.97 -11.43
N GLN A 47 -17.74 -4.45 -10.44
CA GLN A 47 -17.34 -3.20 -9.81
C GLN A 47 -16.00 -3.43 -9.09
N CYS A 48 -14.94 -2.85 -9.65
CA CYS A 48 -13.59 -2.90 -9.11
C CYS A 48 -13.11 -1.49 -8.77
N GLN A 49 -12.22 -1.39 -7.79
CA GLN A 49 -11.74 -0.11 -7.28
C GLN A 49 -10.22 -0.16 -7.14
N ILE A 50 -9.53 0.70 -7.88
CA ILE A 50 -8.10 0.95 -7.70
C ILE A 50 -7.96 2.16 -6.78
N LEU A 51 -7.28 1.98 -5.65
CA LEU A 51 -7.10 3.03 -4.65
C LEU A 51 -5.91 3.92 -5.01
N ILE A 52 -5.84 5.11 -4.40
CA ILE A 52 -4.71 6.05 -4.60
C ILE A 52 -3.35 5.48 -4.19
N CYS A 53 -3.32 4.44 -3.35
CA CYS A 53 -2.10 3.73 -3.00
C CYS A 53 -1.64 2.74 -4.07
N GLY A 54 -2.43 2.55 -5.14
CA GLY A 54 -2.17 1.65 -6.26
C GLY A 54 -2.84 0.28 -6.14
N HIS A 55 -3.22 -0.16 -4.93
CA HIS A 55 -3.86 -1.47 -4.71
C HIS A 55 -5.28 -1.52 -5.29
N GLY A 56 -5.62 -2.65 -5.89
CA GLY A 56 -6.89 -2.91 -6.55
C GLY A 56 -7.75 -3.93 -5.80
N TYR A 57 -9.06 -3.71 -5.77
CA TYR A 57 -10.01 -4.59 -5.07
C TYR A 57 -11.32 -4.74 -5.83
N HIS A 58 -11.93 -5.93 -5.78
CA HIS A 58 -13.36 -6.05 -6.08
C HIS A 58 -14.16 -5.27 -5.03
N ALA A 59 -15.29 -4.68 -5.40
CA ALA A 59 -16.11 -3.87 -4.50
C ALA A 59 -16.51 -4.63 -3.23
N ASN A 60 -16.91 -5.91 -3.35
CA ASN A 60 -17.27 -6.74 -2.20
C ASN A 60 -16.06 -7.05 -1.31
N CYS A 61 -14.89 -7.31 -1.91
CA CYS A 61 -13.66 -7.49 -1.16
C CYS A 61 -13.27 -6.22 -0.39
N TYR A 62 -13.41 -5.05 -1.03
CA TYR A 62 -13.09 -3.78 -0.39
C TYR A 62 -14.06 -3.45 0.74
N ALA A 63 -15.36 -3.72 0.55
CA ALA A 63 -16.37 -3.58 1.59
C ALA A 63 -16.10 -4.51 2.79
N SER A 64 -15.67 -5.75 2.56
CA SER A 64 -15.28 -6.67 3.66
C SER A 64 -14.07 -6.22 4.47
N LEU A 65 -13.31 -5.24 3.96
CA LEU A 65 -12.16 -4.61 4.62
C LEU A 65 -12.51 -3.24 5.22
N ASP A 66 -13.79 -2.95 5.44
CA ASP A 66 -14.30 -1.65 5.91
C ASP A 66 -13.80 -0.47 5.08
N PHE A 67 -13.66 -0.68 3.76
CA PHE A 67 -13.14 0.31 2.81
C PHE A 67 -11.74 0.80 3.18
N ARG A 68 -10.85 -0.12 3.61
CA ARG A 68 -9.45 0.17 3.90
C ARG A 68 -8.52 -0.73 3.12
N CYS A 69 -7.42 -0.17 2.61
CA CYS A 69 -6.33 -0.98 2.09
C CYS A 69 -5.62 -1.68 3.26
N ARG A 70 -5.73 -3.01 3.34
CA ARG A 70 -5.09 -3.81 4.41
C ARG A 70 -3.58 -3.65 4.45
N HIS A 71 -2.92 -3.61 3.29
CA HIS A 71 -1.46 -3.56 3.18
C HIS A 71 -0.91 -2.22 3.65
N CYS A 72 -1.54 -1.12 3.23
CA CYS A 72 -1.17 0.22 3.67
C CYS A 72 -1.49 0.44 5.15
N LEU A 73 -2.63 -0.04 5.63
CA LEU A 73 -2.98 0.07 7.05
C LEU A 73 -1.96 -0.64 7.93
N GLU A 74 -1.55 -1.85 7.54
CA GLU A 74 -0.54 -2.62 8.27
C GLU A 74 0.83 -1.94 8.25
N TYR A 75 1.24 -1.40 7.10
CA TYR A 75 2.46 -0.61 6.98
C TYR A 75 2.46 0.61 7.92
N LEU A 76 1.37 1.37 7.94
CA LEU A 76 1.24 2.55 8.80
C LEU A 76 1.26 2.17 10.28
N LYS A 77 0.54 1.12 10.69
CA LYS A 77 0.55 0.61 12.08
C LYS A 77 1.97 0.26 12.53
N LYS A 78 2.71 -0.50 11.70
CA LYS A 78 4.11 -0.87 11.98
C LYS A 78 5.03 0.34 12.04
N GLY A 79 4.87 1.30 11.14
CA GLY A 79 5.64 2.55 11.14
C GLY A 79 5.42 3.37 12.41
N ILE A 80 4.17 3.52 12.84
CA ILE A 80 3.81 4.21 14.08
C ILE A 80 4.46 3.51 15.27
N GLN A 81 4.29 2.20 15.40
CA GLN A 81 4.87 1.43 16.51
C GLN A 81 6.39 1.60 16.57
N LYS A 82 7.08 1.43 15.43
CA LYS A 82 8.54 1.60 15.33
C LYS A 82 8.98 3.00 15.77
N ASN A 83 8.23 4.04 15.40
CA ASN A 83 8.55 5.40 15.77
C ASN A 83 8.31 5.67 17.26
N VAL A 84 7.22 5.13 17.83
CA VAL A 84 6.92 5.20 19.26
C VAL A 84 8.02 4.50 20.07
N ASP A 85 8.39 3.28 19.69
CA ASP A 85 9.44 2.52 20.36
C ASP A 85 10.78 3.27 20.32
N SER A 86 11.15 3.83 19.15
CA SER A 86 12.35 4.64 18.99
C SER A 86 12.33 5.88 19.90
N PHE A 87 11.18 6.56 20.00
CA PHE A 87 11.01 7.71 20.88
C PHE A 87 11.15 7.36 22.35
N LEU A 88 10.47 6.31 22.82
CA LEU A 88 10.54 5.84 24.20
C LEU A 88 11.96 5.40 24.58
N ASN A 89 12.65 4.69 23.69
CA ASN A 89 14.04 4.29 23.91
C ASN A 89 14.96 5.50 24.14
N ARG A 90 14.81 6.55 23.34
CA ARG A 90 15.62 7.77 23.50
C ARG A 90 15.31 8.51 24.79
N LEU A 91 14.04 8.60 25.18
CA LEU A 91 13.65 9.20 26.46
C LEU A 91 14.26 8.44 27.64
N ASN A 92 14.11 7.11 27.68
CA ASN A 92 14.63 6.28 28.76
C ASN A 92 16.15 6.30 28.82
N SER A 93 16.85 6.23 27.67
CA SER A 93 18.31 6.35 27.64
C SER A 93 18.78 7.71 28.17
N SER A 94 18.09 8.80 27.82
CA SER A 94 18.45 10.14 28.32
C SER A 94 18.21 10.31 29.83
N MET A 95 17.22 9.61 30.39
CA MET A 95 16.94 9.63 31.84
C MET A 95 17.97 8.83 32.63
N ASN A 96 18.51 7.75 32.05
CA ASN A 96 19.55 6.93 32.68
C ASN A 96 20.93 7.62 32.71
N GLU A 97 21.15 8.67 31.92
CA GLU A 97 22.40 9.47 31.97
C GLU A 97 22.34 10.62 33.00
N ILE A 98 21.16 10.90 33.56
CA ILE A 98 20.95 11.99 34.53
C ILE A 98 20.95 11.49 35.99
N LEU A 99 20.80 10.17 36.19
CA LEU A 99 20.90 9.49 37.49
C LEU A 99 22.30 8.93 37.72
#